data_AF-A0A3N5G090-F1
#
_entry.id   AF-A0A3N5G090-F1
#
_cell.length_a   1.000
_cell.length_b   1.000
_cell.length_c   1.000
_cell.angle_alpha   90.00
_cell.angle_beta   90.00
_cell.angle_gamma   90.00
#
_symmetry.space_group_name_H-M   'P 1'
#
loop_
_entity.id
_entity.type
_entity.pdbx_description
1 polymer ?
#
loop_
_entity_poly.entity_id
_entity_poly.type
_entity_poly.pdbx_seq_one_letter_code
_entity_poly.pdbx_strand_id
1 'polypeptide(L)'
;MTWTDAIQGTIRQWTDIREAVEVADTVALLTEINAVCDLCEKSDTQAGNPIERCRYCLFYQQFGGCQEVSGRMSEAVVEKDWDRVRHLIDEMIHGLQKLQLPVESSPLPVM
;
A
#
# COMPACT_ATOMS: atom_id res chain seq x y z
N MET A 1 -7.58 -15.22 7.26
CA MET A 1 -6.92 -14.62 6.10
C MET A 1 -5.44 -14.94 6.21
N THR A 2 -4.79 -15.35 5.13
CA THR A 2 -3.34 -15.62 5.11
C THR A 2 -2.56 -14.36 4.74
N TRP A 3 -1.25 -14.34 5.02
CA TRP A 3 -0.36 -13.28 4.53
C TRP A 3 -0.36 -13.19 3.01
N THR A 4 -0.46 -14.33 2.34
CA THR A 4 -0.59 -14.43 0.88
C THR A 4 -1.85 -13.71 0.39
N ASP A 5 -3.01 -13.96 1.01
CA ASP A 5 -4.27 -13.29 0.64
C ASP A 5 -4.18 -11.77 0.80
N ALA A 6 -3.55 -11.29 1.88
CA ALA A 6 -3.38 -9.87 2.14
C ALA A 6 -2.47 -9.19 1.11
N ILE A 7 -1.35 -9.82 0.73
CA ILE A 7 -0.47 -9.31 -0.33
C ILE A 7 -1.21 -9.29 -1.67
N GLN A 8 -1.89 -10.38 -2.03
CA GLN A 8 -2.62 -10.45 -3.29
C GLN A 8 -3.74 -9.41 -3.37
N GLY A 9 -4.47 -9.18 -2.27
CA GLY A 9 -5.46 -8.12 -2.18
C GLY A 9 -4.86 -6.72 -2.37
N THR A 10 -3.70 -6.46 -1.76
CA THR A 10 -3.01 -5.17 -1.87
C THR A 10 -2.46 -4.94 -3.28
N ILE A 11 -1.86 -5.97 -3.90
CA ILE A 11 -1.38 -5.91 -5.30
C ILE A 11 -2.55 -5.62 -6.24
N ARG A 12 -3.71 -6.27 -6.02
CA ARG A 12 -4.90 -6.02 -6.82
C ARG A 12 -5.36 -4.57 -6.71
N GLN A 13 -5.43 -4.00 -5.50
CA GLN A 13 -5.80 -2.59 -5.32
C GLN A 13 -4.83 -1.64 -6.02
N TRP A 14 -3.52 -1.87 -5.93
CA TRP A 14 -2.54 -1.09 -6.69
C TRP A 14 -2.72 -1.22 -8.21
N THR A 15 -3.05 -2.41 -8.70
CA THR A 15 -3.34 -2.64 -10.11
C THR A 15 -4.58 -1.87 -10.56
N ASP A 16 -5.66 -1.91 -9.77
CA ASP A 16 -6.89 -1.17 -10.05
C ASP A 16 -6.63 0.36 -10.10
N ILE A 17 -5.83 0.89 -9.16
CA ILE A 17 -5.40 2.30 -9.18
C ILE A 17 -4.61 2.62 -10.44
N ARG A 18 -3.66 1.76 -10.83
CA ARG A 18 -2.83 1.92 -12.03
C ARG A 18 -3.67 2.03 -13.29
N GLU A 19 -4.72 1.23 -13.42
CA GLU A 19 -5.66 1.24 -14.55
C GLU A 19 -6.55 2.49 -14.55
N ALA A 20 -6.83 3.05 -13.37
CA ALA A 20 -7.63 4.27 -13.21
C ALA A 20 -6.83 5.57 -13.40
N VAL A 21 -5.49 5.53 -13.44
CA VAL A 21 -4.63 6.70 -13.72
C VAL A 21 -5.06 7.34 -15.04
N GLU A 22 -5.17 8.67 -15.05
CA GLU A 22 -5.71 9.54 -16.12
C GLU A 22 -7.23 9.56 -16.31
N VAL A 23 -7.95 8.52 -15.88
CA VAL A 23 -9.41 8.40 -16.07
C VAL A 23 -10.17 8.84 -14.83
N ALA A 24 -9.64 8.53 -13.65
CA ALA A 24 -10.22 8.93 -12.38
C ALA A 24 -10.06 10.43 -12.11
N ASP A 25 -11.03 11.00 -11.39
CA ASP A 25 -10.89 12.33 -10.81
C ASP A 25 -9.68 12.38 -9.86
N THR A 26 -8.98 13.52 -9.80
CA THR A 26 -7.79 13.70 -8.98
C THR A 26 -8.04 13.42 -7.49
N VAL A 27 -9.19 13.85 -6.95
CA VAL A 27 -9.52 13.61 -5.54
C VAL A 27 -9.82 12.14 -5.29
N ALA A 28 -10.53 11.48 -6.23
CA ALA A 28 -10.77 10.05 -6.15
C ALA A 28 -9.46 9.26 -6.18
N LEU A 29 -8.55 9.60 -7.10
CA LEU A 29 -7.25 8.94 -7.24
C LEU A 29 -6.37 9.11 -5.99
N LEU A 30 -6.30 10.33 -5.44
CA LEU A 30 -5.60 10.59 -4.18
C LEU A 30 -6.23 9.83 -3.00
N THR A 31 -7.56 9.72 -2.97
CA THR A 31 -8.28 8.99 -1.92
C THR A 31 -7.94 7.50 -1.98
N GLU A 32 -7.92 6.89 -3.17
CA GLU A 32 -7.57 5.48 -3.34
C GLU A 32 -6.09 5.22 -3.00
N ILE A 33 -5.18 6.07 -3.48
CA ILE A 33 -3.74 5.97 -3.15
C ILE A 33 -3.54 6.05 -1.63
N ASN A 34 -4.16 7.03 -0.97
CA ASN A 34 -4.08 7.14 0.49
C ASN A 34 -4.73 5.95 1.17
N ALA A 35 -5.89 5.47 0.71
CA ALA A 35 -6.56 4.33 1.32
C ALA A 35 -5.73 3.03 1.24
N VAL A 36 -4.99 2.81 0.15
CA VAL A 36 -4.11 1.66 -0.04
C VAL A 36 -2.77 1.85 0.71
N CYS A 37 -2.24 3.07 0.78
CA CYS A 37 -1.07 3.38 1.62
C CYS A 37 -1.39 3.28 3.12
N ASP A 38 -2.63 3.60 3.52
CA ASP A 38 -3.16 3.55 4.89
C ASP A 38 -3.55 2.14 5.34
N LEU A 39 -3.38 1.11 4.50
CA LEU A 39 -3.59 -0.29 4.90
C LEU A 39 -2.85 -0.64 6.20
N CYS A 40 -1.70 -0.01 6.43
CA CYS A 40 -0.91 -0.17 7.64
C CYS A 40 -1.56 0.47 8.89
N GLU A 41 -2.27 1.60 8.73
CA GLU A 41 -2.93 2.32 9.82
C GLU A 41 -4.32 1.76 10.14
N LYS A 42 -5.05 1.28 9.13
CA LYS A 42 -6.37 0.64 9.32
C LYS A 42 -6.28 -0.72 10.01
N SER A 43 -5.23 -1.50 9.72
CA SER A 43 -4.92 -2.74 10.43
C SER A 43 -4.64 -2.51 11.92
N ASP A 44 -3.94 -1.42 12.26
CA ASP A 44 -3.55 -1.08 13.65
C ASP A 44 -4.70 -0.45 14.45
N THR A 45 -5.54 0.36 13.80
CA THR A 45 -6.72 0.99 14.42
C THR A 45 -7.79 -0.04 14.80
N GLN A 46 -7.99 -1.09 14.00
CA GLN A 46 -8.89 -2.20 14.36
C GLN A 46 -8.32 -3.09 15.47
N ALA A 47 -6.99 -3.14 15.63
CA ALA A 47 -6.32 -3.91 16.68
C ALA A 47 -6.28 -3.22 18.06
N GLY A 48 -6.79 -1.98 18.16
CA GLY A 48 -6.87 -1.24 19.43
C GLY A 48 -5.52 -0.78 20.01
N ASN A 49 -4.44 -0.80 19.20
CA ASN A 49 -3.14 -0.35 19.65
C ASN A 49 -2.98 1.18 19.48
N PRO A 50 -2.45 1.88 20.50
CA PRO A 50 -2.17 3.30 20.39
C PRO A 50 -0.95 3.52 19.49
N ILE A 51 -1.18 3.82 18.21
CA ILE A 51 -0.24 4.46 17.26
C ILE A 51 1.21 3.97 17.43
N GLU A 52 1.47 2.67 17.25
CA GLU A 52 2.83 2.15 17.20
C GLU A 52 3.04 1.40 15.90
N ARG A 53 3.33 2.19 14.85
CA ARG A 53 4.05 1.85 13.61
C ARG A 53 4.06 0.35 13.29
N CYS A 54 3.22 -0.03 12.33
CA CYS A 54 3.02 -1.39 11.81
C CYS A 54 4.27 -2.29 11.92
N ARG A 55 4.45 -2.94 13.09
CA ARG A 55 5.70 -3.66 13.42
C ARG A 55 5.95 -4.89 12.55
N TYR A 56 4.94 -5.30 11.77
CA TYR A 56 4.94 -6.48 10.92
C TYR A 56 4.97 -6.15 9.42
N CYS A 57 4.87 -4.87 9.04
CA CYS A 57 4.93 -4.49 7.64
C CYS A 57 6.38 -4.53 7.17
N LEU A 58 6.74 -5.57 6.42
CA LEU A 58 8.07 -5.70 5.81
C LEU A 58 8.37 -4.52 4.86
N PHE A 59 7.34 -3.92 4.25
CA PHE A 59 7.52 -2.70 3.46
C PHE A 59 7.97 -1.51 4.33
N TYR A 60 7.34 -1.30 5.50
CA TYR A 60 7.77 -0.30 6.47
C TYR A 60 9.19 -0.57 6.98
N GLN A 61 9.52 -1.83 7.28
CA GLN A 61 10.85 -2.22 7.75
C GLN A 61 11.94 -2.05 6.68
N GLN A 62 11.61 -2.24 5.40
CA GLN A 62 12.56 -2.13 4.29
C GLN A 62 12.68 -0.72 3.72
N PHE A 63 11.60 0.08 3.76
CA PHE A 63 11.51 1.37 3.07
C PHE A 63 11.21 2.56 3.98
N GLY A 64 11.21 2.38 5.31
CA GLY A 64 11.02 3.49 6.27
C GLY A 64 9.57 3.99 6.42
N GLY A 65 8.65 3.50 5.59
CA GLY A 65 7.21 3.66 5.73
C GLY A 65 6.49 4.01 4.43
N CYS A 66 5.16 3.92 4.46
CA CYS A 66 4.33 4.22 3.28
C CYS A 66 4.14 5.74 3.06
N GLN A 67 4.45 6.58 4.05
CA GLN A 67 4.22 8.04 3.97
C GLN A 67 5.08 8.72 2.91
N GLU A 68 6.34 8.32 2.75
CA GLU A 68 7.21 8.92 1.75
C GLU A 68 6.74 8.57 0.32
N VAL A 69 6.30 7.32 0.11
CA VAL A 69 5.76 6.88 -1.17
C VAL A 69 4.41 7.53 -1.47
N SER A 70 3.50 7.58 -0.49
CA SER A 70 2.22 8.30 -0.60
C SER A 70 2.43 9.78 -0.91
N GLY A 71 3.40 10.43 -0.27
CA GLY A 71 3.75 11.83 -0.53
C GLY A 71 4.26 12.04 -1.97
N ARG A 72 5.21 11.20 -2.42
CA ARG A 72 5.74 11.25 -3.79
C ARG A 72 4.68 10.97 -4.86
N MET A 73 3.77 10.03 -4.61
CA MET A 73 2.64 9.75 -5.50
C MET A 73 1.65 10.90 -5.51
N SER A 74 1.33 11.47 -4.34
CA SER A 74 0.39 12.60 -4.23
C SER A 74 0.91 13.84 -4.96
N GLU A 75 2.19 14.14 -4.82
CA GLU A 75 2.87 15.20 -5.58
C GLU A 75 2.73 14.96 -7.09
N ALA A 76 3.08 13.77 -7.57
CA ALA A 76 2.97 13.42 -8.99
C ALA A 76 1.53 13.49 -9.52
N VAL A 77 0.53 13.11 -8.72
CA VAL A 77 -0.89 13.23 -9.08
C VAL A 77 -1.32 14.68 -9.20
N VAL A 78 -0.89 15.55 -8.28
CA VAL A 78 -1.18 17.01 -8.33
C VAL A 78 -0.50 17.66 -9.54
N GLU A 79 0.73 17.25 -9.86
CA GLU A 79 1.47 17.69 -11.04
C GLU A 79 0.93 17.12 -12.36
N LYS A 80 0.02 16.14 -12.29
CA LYS A 80 -0.48 15.36 -13.43
C LYS A 80 0.62 14.63 -14.20
N ASP A 81 1.69 14.26 -13.50
CA ASP A 81 2.78 13.44 -14.03
C ASP A 81 2.38 11.97 -13.95
N TRP A 82 1.50 11.56 -14.86
CA TRP A 82 0.89 10.24 -14.86
C TRP A 82 1.89 9.12 -15.12
N ASP A 83 2.96 9.39 -15.88
CA ASP A 83 4.04 8.44 -16.09
C ASP A 83 4.80 8.19 -14.79
N ARG A 84 5.09 9.24 -14.01
CA ARG A 84 5.68 9.09 -12.67
C ARG A 84 4.74 8.39 -11.70
N VAL A 85 3.44 8.67 -11.72
CA VAL A 85 2.45 7.94 -10.89
C VAL A 85 2.47 6.44 -11.22
N ARG A 86 2.39 6.08 -12.51
CA ARG A 86 2.44 4.67 -12.95
C ARG A 86 3.74 4.00 -12.55
N HIS A 87 4.87 4.67 -12.73
CA HIS A 87 6.18 4.14 -12.35
C HIS A 87 6.25 3.84 -10.85
N LEU A 88 5.79 4.76 -10.00
CA LEU A 88 5.77 4.56 -8.55
C LEU A 88 4.83 3.40 -8.14
N ILE A 89 3.70 3.23 -8.81
CA ILE A 89 2.78 2.10 -8.55
C ILE A 89 3.42 0.78 -8.99
N ASP A 90 4.12 0.75 -10.12
CA ASP A 90 4.84 -0.45 -10.60
C ASP A 90 5.96 -0.84 -9.63
N GLU A 91 6.69 0.14 -9.06
CA GLU A 91 7.68 -0.11 -8.00
C GLU A 91 7.04 -0.72 -6.75
N MET A 92 5.84 -0.25 -6.34
CA MET A 92 5.10 -0.81 -5.21
C MET A 92 4.69 -2.27 -5.44
N ILE A 93 4.09 -2.55 -6.60
CA ILE A 93 3.67 -3.91 -6.98
C ILE A 93 4.88 -4.85 -6.98
N HIS A 94 5.99 -4.44 -7.58
CA HIS A 94 7.22 -5.23 -7.63
C HIS A 94 7.82 -5.47 -6.25
N GLY A 95 7.80 -4.45 -5.37
CA GLY A 95 8.23 -4.58 -3.98
C GLY A 95 7.40 -5.60 -3.21
N LEU A 96 6.07 -5.54 -3.35
CA LEU A 96 5.14 -6.48 -2.73
C LEU A 96 5.32 -7.92 -3.26
N GLN A 97 5.58 -8.09 -4.55
CA GLN A 97 5.83 -9.41 -5.15
C GLN A 97 7.14 -10.05 -4.66
N LYS A 98 8.13 -9.22 -4.28
CA LYS A 98 9.43 -9.68 -3.76
C LYS A 98 9.48 -9.83 -2.25
N LEU A 99 8.40 -9.47 -1.56
CA LEU A 99 8.33 -9.54 -0.10
C LEU A 99 8.46 -11.00 0.34
N GLN A 100 9.48 -11.31 1.15
CA GLN A 100 9.61 -12.63 1.75
C GLN A 100 8.65 -12.76 2.93
N LEU A 101 7.56 -13.49 2.74
CA LEU A 101 6.58 -13.72 3.79
C LEU A 101 7.12 -14.68 4.87
N PRO A 102 6.72 -14.50 6.14
CA PRO A 102 6.87 -15.54 7.15
C PRO A 102 6.17 -16.83 6.68
N VAL A 103 6.77 -17.99 6.97
CA VAL A 103 6.23 -19.30 6.59
C VAL A 103 4.79 -19.46 7.11
N GLU A 104 3.89 -19.94 6.25
CA GLU A 104 2.41 -20.01 6.39
C GLU A 104 1.86 -20.65 7.68
N SER A 105 2.70 -21.21 8.54
CA SER A 105 2.30 -21.92 9.77
C SER A 105 1.91 -21.02 10.93
N SER A 106 2.01 -19.69 10.79
CA SER A 106 1.40 -18.76 11.76
C SER A 106 0.15 -18.12 11.14
N PRO A 107 -1.06 -18.46 11.63
CA PRO A 107 -2.23 -17.66 11.29
C PRO A 107 -1.92 -16.20 11.59
N LEU A 108 -2.45 -15.28 10.77
CA LEU A 108 -2.56 -13.90 11.23
C LEU A 108 -3.19 -13.96 12.62
N PRO A 109 -2.60 -13.33 13.66
CA PRO A 109 -3.17 -13.35 14.99
C PRO A 109 -4.65 -13.02 14.85
N VAL A 110 -5.52 -13.94 15.31
CA VAL A 110 -6.96 -13.76 15.21
C VAL A 110 -7.28 -12.51 16.05
N MET A 111 -7.72 -11.47 15.35
CA MET A 111 -8.18 -10.19 15.89
C MET A 111 -9.69 -10.24 16.02
#